data_AF-A0A2G5R043-F1
#
_entry.id   AF-A0A2G5R043-F1
#
_cell.length_a   1.000
_cell.length_b   1.000
_cell.length_c   1.000
_cell.angle_alpha   90.00
_cell.angle_beta   90.00
_cell.angle_gamma   90.00
#
_symmetry.space_group_name_H-M   'P 1'
#
loop_
_entity.id
_entity.type
_entity.pdbx_description
1 polymer ?
#
loop_
_entity_poly.entity_id
_entity_poly.type
_entity_poly.pdbx_seq_one_letter_code
_entity_poly.pdbx_strand_id
1 'polypeptide(L)'
;MRGSCRGATEGANTVRIELAPSGPPGHLPRIAGEDLIVAQTRLWLGTPYRHQASTLGAGCDCLGLVRGVWRAIHGAEPEAPPPYRPDWADVGGRELLLEAFGRWLTPIPLSEARPGDVLIFRMAPGAVAKHCAIQSGSDRMIHAYWGRACVESALGRWWRERLVAAFRFP
;
A
#
# COMPACT_ATOMS: atom_id res chain seq x y z
N MET A 1 -1.51 59.66 40.76
CA MET A 1 -0.91 58.52 41.50
C MET A 1 -1.63 57.26 41.05
N ARG A 2 -0.87 56.24 40.59
CA ARG A 2 -1.17 54.79 40.57
C ARG A 2 -2.54 54.37 39.99
N GLY A 3 -2.67 53.55 38.97
CA GLY A 3 -1.72 52.65 38.33
C GLY A 3 -2.41 51.87 37.21
N SER A 4 -1.54 51.32 36.37
CA SER A 4 -1.79 50.43 35.24
C SER A 4 -2.51 49.14 35.65
N CYS A 5 -3.54 48.75 34.89
CA CYS A 5 -3.96 47.35 34.76
C CYS A 5 -4.07 46.98 33.27
N ARG A 6 -3.28 45.97 32.90
CA ARG A 6 -3.24 45.29 31.60
C ARG A 6 -4.18 44.08 31.63
N GLY A 7 -4.74 43.71 30.47
CA GLY A 7 -5.37 42.41 30.20
C GLY A 7 -5.88 42.42 28.76
N ALA A 8 -5.11 41.90 27.80
CA ALA A 8 -5.14 40.51 27.32
C ALA A 8 -6.38 40.23 26.43
N THR A 9 -6.29 40.55 25.15
CA THR A 9 -6.12 39.62 23.99
C THR A 9 -7.42 38.99 23.50
N GLU A 10 -8.08 39.67 22.56
CA GLU A 10 -8.74 39.03 21.42
C GLU A 10 -7.68 38.52 20.44
N GLY A 11 -7.88 37.34 19.88
CA GLY A 11 -6.97 36.80 18.88
C GLY A 11 -7.40 35.41 18.43
N ALA A 12 -8.29 35.37 17.44
CA ALA A 12 -8.60 34.18 16.67
C ALA A 12 -7.31 33.51 16.18
N ASN A 13 -7.17 32.21 16.46
CA ASN A 13 -6.03 31.41 16.04
C ASN A 13 -6.16 31.08 14.53
N THR A 14 -5.90 32.05 13.67
CA THR A 14 -5.53 31.77 12.27
C THR A 14 -4.13 31.19 12.25
N VAL A 15 -4.03 29.89 11.95
CA VAL A 15 -2.77 29.26 11.59
C VAL A 15 -2.21 29.99 10.37
N ARG A 16 -1.22 30.85 10.59
CA ARG A 16 -0.44 31.46 9.51
C ARG A 16 0.42 30.37 8.90
N ILE A 17 0.13 30.02 7.65
CA ILE A 17 1.06 29.27 6.82
C ILE A 17 2.22 30.21 6.51
N GLU A 18 3.35 30.00 7.17
CA GLU A 18 4.60 30.68 6.81
C GLU A 18 5.06 30.15 5.45
N LEU A 19 4.98 31.02 4.44
CA LEU A 19 5.65 30.85 3.15
C LEU A 19 7.15 31.02 3.38
N ALA A 20 7.91 29.94 3.20
CA ALA A 20 9.37 29.95 3.26
C ALA A 20 9.98 30.83 2.15
N PRO A 21 11.14 31.48 2.40
CA PRO A 21 11.77 32.37 1.44
C PRO A 21 12.29 31.61 0.21
N SER A 22 12.16 32.26 -0.94
CA SER A 22 12.51 31.80 -2.29
C SER A 22 13.98 31.34 -2.41
N GLY A 23 14.20 30.03 -2.34
CA GLY A 23 15.39 29.36 -2.83
C GLY A 23 15.31 29.04 -4.33
N PRO A 24 16.42 28.65 -4.98
CA PRO A 24 16.49 28.44 -6.43
C PRO A 24 15.51 27.33 -6.88
N PRO A 25 14.96 27.40 -8.11
CA PRO A 25 13.94 26.47 -8.58
C PRO A 25 14.56 25.10 -8.84
N GLY A 26 14.41 24.19 -7.88
CA GLY A 26 15.08 22.89 -8.01
C GLY A 26 14.78 21.86 -6.94
N HIS A 27 13.54 21.80 -6.41
CA HIS A 27 12.88 20.57 -5.94
C HIS A 27 11.50 20.95 -5.39
N LEU A 28 10.50 21.11 -6.27
CA LEU A 28 9.14 20.86 -5.81
C LEU A 28 9.10 19.38 -5.40
N PRO A 29 8.58 19.01 -4.20
CA PRO A 29 8.40 17.61 -3.90
C PRO A 29 7.54 17.05 -5.02
N ARG A 30 8.11 16.13 -5.78
CA ARG A 30 7.29 15.35 -6.70
C ARG A 30 6.24 14.73 -5.79
N ILE A 31 4.96 15.04 -5.98
CA ILE A 31 3.94 14.05 -5.67
C ILE A 31 4.16 12.95 -6.71
N ALA A 32 5.22 12.17 -6.52
CA ALA A 32 5.64 11.13 -7.42
C ALA A 32 4.62 10.00 -7.30
N GLY A 33 4.35 9.26 -8.37
CA GLY A 33 3.33 8.20 -8.38
C GLY A 33 3.41 7.22 -7.18
N GLU A 34 4.59 7.00 -6.62
CA GLU A 34 4.82 6.21 -5.40
C GLU A 34 4.10 6.75 -4.16
N ASP A 35 4.17 8.06 -3.92
CA ASP A 35 3.49 8.70 -2.80
C ASP A 35 1.97 8.57 -2.95
N LEU A 36 1.48 8.65 -4.19
CA LEU A 36 0.07 8.45 -4.49
C LEU A 36 -0.36 7.00 -4.24
N ILE A 37 0.44 6.01 -4.66
CA ILE A 37 0.15 4.59 -4.44
C ILE A 37 0.07 4.30 -2.94
N VAL A 38 1.04 4.78 -2.16
CA VAL A 38 1.04 4.61 -0.70
C VAL A 38 -0.17 5.31 -0.07
N ALA A 39 -0.48 6.54 -0.49
CA ALA A 39 -1.64 7.28 0.00
C ALA A 39 -2.95 6.54 -0.29
N GLN A 40 -3.15 6.06 -1.52
CA GLN A 40 -4.32 5.26 -1.90
C GLN A 40 -4.39 3.96 -1.12
N THR A 41 -3.26 3.28 -0.92
CA THR A 41 -3.17 2.05 -0.15
C THR A 41 -3.58 2.28 1.31
N ARG A 42 -3.18 3.39 1.92
CA ARG A 42 -3.52 3.73 3.32
C ARG A 42 -5.01 3.91 3.55
N LEU A 43 -5.78 4.33 2.54
CA LEU A 43 -7.24 4.44 2.64
C LEU A 43 -7.90 3.08 2.95
N TRP A 44 -7.28 1.97 2.54
CA TRP A 44 -7.84 0.64 2.73
C TRP A 44 -7.75 0.12 4.15
N LEU A 45 -6.92 0.71 5.02
CA LEU A 45 -6.75 0.27 6.40
C LEU A 45 -8.12 0.14 7.11
N GLY A 46 -8.35 -1.02 7.74
CA GLY A 46 -9.61 -1.35 8.39
C GLY A 46 -10.67 -1.98 7.47
N THR A 47 -10.47 -2.01 6.16
CA THR A 47 -11.40 -2.72 5.24
C THR A 47 -11.45 -4.21 5.60
N PRO A 48 -12.64 -4.80 5.90
CA PRO A 48 -12.73 -6.18 6.35
C PRO A 48 -12.16 -7.20 5.35
N TYR A 49 -11.59 -8.30 5.85
CA TYR A 49 -11.17 -9.36 4.95
C TYR A 49 -12.39 -10.05 4.33
N ARG A 50 -12.48 -10.06 3.00
CA ARG A 50 -13.49 -10.82 2.23
C ARG A 50 -12.83 -11.44 1.00
N HIS A 51 -12.79 -12.76 0.95
CA HIS A 51 -12.19 -13.53 -0.14
C HIS A 51 -12.77 -13.11 -1.50
N GLN A 52 -11.91 -12.85 -2.48
CA GLN A 52 -12.21 -12.35 -3.83
C GLN A 52 -12.88 -10.97 -3.91
N ALA A 53 -13.13 -10.29 -2.79
CA ALA A 53 -13.71 -8.96 -2.79
C ALA A 53 -12.65 -7.88 -3.07
N SER A 54 -13.10 -6.72 -3.55
CA SER A 54 -12.24 -5.56 -3.79
C SER A 54 -13.08 -4.28 -3.68
N THR A 55 -13.61 -4.01 -2.49
CA THR A 55 -14.44 -2.83 -2.25
C THR A 55 -13.96 -2.13 -0.99
N LEU A 56 -13.46 -0.91 -1.16
CA LEU A 56 -12.92 -0.08 -0.07
C LEU A 56 -13.96 0.07 1.05
N GLY A 57 -13.56 -0.21 2.30
CA GLY A 57 -14.42 -0.15 3.48
C GLY A 57 -15.44 -1.29 3.62
N ALA A 58 -15.80 -1.99 2.54
CA ALA A 58 -16.82 -3.06 2.57
C ALA A 58 -16.22 -4.47 2.52
N GLY A 59 -15.06 -4.66 1.89
CA GLY A 59 -14.30 -5.90 1.98
C GLY A 59 -13.25 -6.08 0.89
N CYS A 60 -12.11 -6.66 1.24
CA CYS A 60 -11.09 -7.07 0.28
C CYS A 60 -10.29 -8.28 0.74
N ASP A 61 -9.64 -8.95 -0.19
CA ASP A 61 -8.48 -9.80 0.12
C ASP A 61 -7.19 -9.18 -0.41
N CYS A 62 -6.09 -9.94 -0.36
CA CYS A 62 -4.76 -9.40 -0.67
C CYS A 62 -4.65 -8.89 -2.11
N LEU A 63 -5.18 -9.65 -3.07
CA LEU A 63 -5.26 -9.23 -4.48
C LEU A 63 -6.29 -8.11 -4.64
N GLY A 64 -7.42 -8.21 -3.93
CA GLY A 64 -8.46 -7.19 -3.87
C GLY A 64 -7.95 -5.80 -3.46
N LEU A 65 -7.00 -5.72 -2.52
CA LEU A 65 -6.33 -4.46 -2.19
C LEU A 65 -5.60 -3.87 -3.40
N VAL A 66 -4.75 -4.66 -4.06
CA VAL A 66 -3.95 -4.22 -5.22
C VAL A 66 -4.87 -3.79 -6.36
N ARG A 67 -5.89 -4.60 -6.68
CA ARG A 67 -6.90 -4.27 -7.68
C ARG A 67 -7.60 -2.95 -7.35
N GLY A 68 -7.85 -2.70 -6.07
CA GLY A 68 -8.45 -1.48 -5.58
C GLY A 68 -7.60 -0.24 -5.81
N VAL A 69 -6.32 -0.33 -5.46
CA VAL A 69 -5.33 0.73 -5.69
C VAL A 69 -5.14 0.98 -7.18
N TRP A 70 -5.09 -0.09 -7.99
CA TRP A 70 -5.08 0.02 -9.46
C TRP A 70 -6.26 0.86 -9.94
N ARG A 71 -7.49 0.56 -9.49
CA ARG A 71 -8.67 1.29 -9.95
C ARG A 71 -8.64 2.77 -9.61
N ALA A 72 -8.12 3.11 -8.42
CA ALA A 72 -8.01 4.49 -7.99
C ALA A 72 -7.04 5.33 -8.85
N ILE A 73 -6.05 4.69 -9.48
CA ILE A 73 -4.95 5.39 -10.16
C ILE A 73 -5.05 5.27 -11.67
N HIS A 74 -5.41 4.10 -12.18
CA HIS A 74 -5.44 3.79 -13.62
C HIS A 74 -6.86 3.61 -14.18
N GLY A 75 -7.89 3.60 -13.33
CA GLY A 75 -9.28 3.44 -13.77
C GLY A 75 -9.73 1.98 -13.87
N ALA A 76 -10.06 1.48 -15.06
CA ALA A 76 -10.53 0.10 -15.19
C ALA A 76 -9.42 -0.91 -14.92
N GLU A 77 -9.76 -2.05 -14.30
CA GLU A 77 -8.83 -3.17 -14.18
C GLU A 77 -8.58 -3.82 -15.54
N PRO A 78 -7.36 -4.31 -15.81
CA PRO A 78 -7.01 -4.83 -17.11
C PRO A 78 -7.55 -6.25 -17.36
N GLU A 79 -7.85 -7.00 -16.28
CA GLU A 79 -8.31 -8.37 -16.31
C GLU A 79 -9.18 -8.65 -15.09
N ALA A 80 -10.29 -9.36 -15.28
CA ALA A 80 -11.07 -9.88 -14.16
C ALA A 80 -10.37 -11.13 -13.60
N PRO A 81 -10.07 -11.21 -12.28
CA PRO A 81 -9.39 -12.37 -11.73
C PRO A 81 -10.27 -13.62 -11.84
N PRO A 82 -9.73 -14.77 -12.25
CA PRO A 82 -10.48 -16.02 -12.19
C PRO A 82 -10.79 -16.37 -10.72
N PRO A 83 -11.79 -17.22 -10.44
CA PRO A 83 -11.99 -17.73 -9.09
C PRO A 83 -10.74 -18.47 -8.57
N TYR A 84 -10.22 -18.05 -7.43
CA TYR A 84 -9.12 -18.73 -6.72
C TYR A 84 -9.53 -19.17 -5.33
N ARG A 85 -8.88 -20.21 -4.81
CA ARG A 85 -9.11 -20.74 -3.46
C ARG A 85 -8.19 -20.06 -2.46
N PRO A 86 -8.63 -19.92 -1.20
CA PRO A 86 -7.79 -19.39 -0.13
C PRO A 86 -6.79 -20.41 0.44
N ASP A 87 -6.61 -21.56 -0.19
CA ASP A 87 -5.72 -22.61 0.31
C ASP A 87 -4.27 -22.16 0.24
N TRP A 88 -3.67 -21.78 1.36
CA TRP A 88 -2.32 -21.23 1.41
C TRP A 88 -1.22 -22.26 1.15
N ALA A 89 -1.54 -23.57 1.11
CA ALA A 89 -0.58 -24.65 1.11
C ALA A 89 -0.43 -25.39 -0.23
N ASP A 90 -1.09 -24.96 -1.31
CA ASP A 90 -0.94 -25.63 -2.62
C ASP A 90 0.53 -25.68 -3.05
N VAL A 91 1.05 -26.89 -3.23
CA VAL A 91 2.41 -27.19 -3.69
C VAL A 91 2.37 -27.68 -5.14
N GLY A 92 3.35 -27.29 -5.96
CA GLY A 92 3.51 -27.80 -7.32
C GLY A 92 2.44 -27.37 -8.34
N GLY A 93 1.57 -26.42 -7.96
CA GLY A 93 0.58 -25.82 -8.85
C GLY A 93 1.16 -24.70 -9.73
N ARG A 94 0.32 -24.15 -10.62
CA ARG A 94 0.65 -22.95 -11.40
C ARG A 94 0.81 -21.72 -10.51
N GLU A 95 1.74 -20.85 -10.88
CA GLU A 95 2.03 -19.59 -10.18
C GLU A 95 1.06 -18.48 -10.61
N LEU A 96 -0.25 -18.73 -10.51
CA LEU A 96 -1.30 -17.86 -11.06
C LEU A 96 -1.16 -16.40 -10.63
N LEU A 97 -0.79 -16.16 -9.36
CA LEU A 97 -0.60 -14.82 -8.84
C LEU A 97 0.59 -14.13 -9.52
N LEU A 98 1.75 -14.79 -9.58
CA LEU A 98 2.94 -14.24 -10.25
C LEU A 98 2.73 -14.04 -11.75
N GLU A 99 2.06 -15.00 -12.42
CA GLU A 99 1.69 -14.90 -13.83
C GLU A 99 0.81 -13.67 -14.07
N ALA A 100 -0.19 -13.42 -13.21
CA ALA A 100 -1.06 -12.26 -13.33
C ALA A 100 -0.31 -10.94 -13.11
N PHE A 101 0.53 -10.88 -12.08
CA PHE A 101 1.37 -9.72 -11.81
C PHE A 101 2.36 -9.43 -12.95
N GLY A 102 3.00 -10.46 -13.49
CA GLY A 102 3.95 -10.32 -14.59
C GLY A 102 3.34 -9.88 -15.92
N ARG A 103 2.01 -10.00 -16.11
CA ARG A 103 1.31 -9.48 -17.29
C ARG A 103 1.03 -7.98 -17.20
N TRP A 104 0.80 -7.47 -16.00
CA TRP A 104 0.19 -6.13 -15.81
C TRP A 104 1.04 -5.14 -15.01
N LEU A 105 2.03 -5.63 -14.27
CA LEU A 105 2.98 -4.81 -13.51
C LEU A 105 4.41 -5.05 -14.01
N THR A 106 5.29 -4.10 -13.71
CA THR A 106 6.71 -4.20 -14.08
C THR A 106 7.47 -4.98 -13.02
N PRO A 107 8.08 -6.14 -13.32
CA PRO A 107 8.90 -6.88 -12.36
C PRO A 107 10.16 -6.09 -12.00
N ILE A 108 10.53 -6.10 -10.72
CA ILE A 108 11.74 -5.42 -10.22
C ILE A 108 12.56 -6.35 -9.31
N PRO A 109 13.88 -6.15 -9.20
CA PRO A 109 14.70 -6.84 -8.21
C PRO A 109 14.20 -6.57 -6.79
N LEU A 110 14.22 -7.58 -5.92
CA LEU A 110 13.78 -7.44 -4.52
C LEU A 110 14.58 -6.36 -3.77
N SER A 111 15.85 -6.17 -4.12
CA SER A 111 16.73 -5.14 -3.55
C SER A 111 16.33 -3.71 -3.92
N GLU A 112 15.52 -3.55 -4.97
CA GLU A 112 15.05 -2.25 -5.46
C GLU A 112 13.61 -1.93 -5.01
N ALA A 113 12.96 -2.85 -4.29
CA ALA A 113 11.62 -2.66 -3.78
C ALA A 113 11.57 -1.49 -2.79
N ARG A 114 10.65 -0.57 -3.03
CA ARG A 114 10.45 0.66 -2.25
C ARG A 114 8.96 0.89 -1.98
N PRO A 115 8.60 1.85 -1.10
CA PRO A 115 7.20 2.17 -0.85
C PRO A 115 6.41 2.42 -2.15
N GLY A 116 5.24 1.80 -2.24
CA GLY A 116 4.40 1.78 -3.45
C GLY A 116 4.54 0.51 -4.29
N ASP A 117 5.62 -0.25 -4.14
CA ASP A 117 5.79 -1.50 -4.87
C ASP A 117 4.96 -2.64 -4.26
N VAL A 118 4.52 -3.56 -5.10
CA VAL A 118 3.79 -4.77 -4.72
C VAL A 118 4.79 -5.88 -4.39
N LEU A 119 4.65 -6.48 -3.22
CA LEU A 119 5.45 -7.58 -2.71
C LEU A 119 4.65 -8.87 -2.75
N ILE A 120 5.25 -9.96 -3.24
CA ILE A 120 4.60 -11.28 -3.37
C ILE A 120 5.27 -12.30 -2.46
N PHE A 121 4.46 -13.12 -1.77
CA PHE A 121 4.95 -14.07 -0.77
C PHE A 121 4.44 -15.50 -0.96
N ARG A 122 5.31 -16.44 -0.55
CA ARG A 122 4.97 -17.85 -0.33
C ARG A 122 4.70 -18.07 1.15
N MET A 123 3.52 -18.57 1.50
CA MET A 123 3.15 -18.71 2.91
C MET A 123 3.73 -19.96 3.58
N ALA A 124 4.15 -20.95 2.79
CA ALA A 124 4.85 -22.15 3.23
C ALA A 124 6.02 -22.50 2.29
N PRO A 125 7.07 -23.18 2.79
CA PRO A 125 8.13 -23.72 1.94
C PRO A 125 7.56 -24.63 0.84
N GLY A 126 8.01 -24.45 -0.40
CA GLY A 126 7.56 -25.24 -1.56
C GLY A 126 6.15 -24.89 -2.08
N ALA A 127 5.39 -24.04 -1.40
CA ALA A 127 4.07 -23.62 -1.85
C ALA A 127 4.15 -22.55 -2.96
N VAL A 128 3.11 -22.49 -3.79
CA VAL A 128 2.96 -21.43 -4.80
C VAL A 128 2.73 -20.06 -4.14
N ALA A 129 2.95 -18.98 -4.90
CA ALA A 129 2.79 -17.63 -4.40
C ALA A 129 1.30 -17.32 -4.25
N LYS A 130 0.90 -16.91 -3.04
CA LYS A 130 -0.53 -16.73 -2.71
C LYS A 130 -0.85 -15.47 -1.94
N HIS A 131 0.15 -14.78 -1.41
CA HIS A 131 -0.06 -13.54 -0.67
C HIS A 131 0.59 -12.38 -1.40
N CYS A 132 -0.06 -11.22 -1.37
CA CYS A 132 0.57 -9.97 -1.79
C CYS A 132 0.32 -8.85 -0.78
N ALA A 133 1.21 -7.86 -0.81
CA ALA A 133 1.15 -6.65 -0.01
C ALA A 133 1.65 -5.47 -0.84
N ILE A 134 1.34 -4.25 -0.42
CA ILE A 134 1.97 -3.04 -0.97
C ILE A 134 2.91 -2.49 0.11
N GLN A 135 4.17 -2.25 -0.25
CA GLN A 135 5.16 -1.70 0.67
C GLN A 135 4.74 -0.26 1.05
N SER A 136 4.63 0.04 2.35
CA SER A 136 4.18 1.35 2.85
C SER A 136 5.29 2.17 3.54
N GLY A 137 6.46 1.56 3.70
CA GLY A 137 7.67 2.11 4.30
C GLY A 137 8.86 1.18 4.07
N SER A 138 10.07 1.55 4.51
CA SER A 138 11.29 0.72 4.34
C SER A 138 11.19 -0.67 4.99
N ASP A 139 10.41 -0.78 6.07
CA ASP A 139 10.17 -2.00 6.84
C ASP A 139 8.68 -2.20 7.16
N ARG A 140 7.78 -1.61 6.36
CA ARG A 140 6.33 -1.67 6.55
C ARG A 140 5.64 -2.06 5.27
N MET A 141 4.53 -2.77 5.40
CA MET A 141 3.66 -3.12 4.28
C MET A 141 2.20 -3.10 4.70
N ILE A 142 1.31 -2.82 3.75
CA ILE A 142 -0.14 -2.90 3.92
C ILE A 142 -0.66 -4.09 3.13
N HIS A 143 -1.48 -4.91 3.78
CA HIS A 143 -2.08 -6.10 3.17
C HIS A 143 -3.42 -6.42 3.82
N ALA A 144 -4.33 -7.04 3.05
CA ALA A 144 -5.51 -7.67 3.63
C ALA A 144 -5.11 -9.03 4.22
N TYR A 145 -5.17 -9.13 5.54
CA TYR A 145 -4.73 -10.32 6.26
C TYR A 145 -5.91 -11.25 6.54
N TRP A 146 -5.74 -12.54 6.24
CA TRP A 146 -6.79 -13.55 6.35
C TRP A 146 -7.47 -13.53 7.72
N GLY A 147 -8.80 -13.56 7.72
CA GLY A 147 -9.60 -13.56 8.94
C GLY A 147 -9.53 -12.27 9.76
N ARG A 148 -8.98 -11.20 9.19
CA ARG A 148 -8.88 -9.87 9.83
C ARG A 148 -9.44 -8.78 8.92
N ALA A 149 -8.60 -7.82 8.55
CA ALA A 149 -8.88 -6.66 7.74
C ALA A 149 -7.62 -6.30 6.95
N CYS A 150 -7.69 -5.25 6.14
CA CYS A 150 -6.53 -4.57 5.64
C CYS A 150 -5.80 -3.89 6.81
N VAL A 151 -4.53 -4.24 7.01
CA VAL A 151 -3.70 -3.78 8.14
C VAL A 151 -2.32 -3.38 7.64
N GLU A 152 -1.65 -2.54 8.43
CA GLU A 152 -0.22 -2.28 8.24
C GLU A 152 0.59 -3.17 9.19
N SER A 153 1.52 -3.93 8.63
CA SER A 153 2.38 -4.88 9.33
C SER A 153 3.84 -4.51 9.17
N ALA A 154 4.67 -4.88 10.14
CA ALA A 154 6.12 -4.85 9.96
C ALA A 154 6.56 -5.90 8.92
N LEU A 155 7.38 -5.49 7.97
CA LEU A 155 8.09 -6.36 7.01
C LEU A 155 9.31 -6.99 7.71
N GLY A 156 9.05 -7.73 8.78
CA GLY A 156 10.07 -8.41 9.57
C GLY A 156 10.62 -9.67 8.91
N ARG A 157 11.53 -10.36 9.62
CA ARG A 157 12.23 -11.57 9.14
C ARG A 157 11.29 -12.60 8.50
N TRP A 158 10.18 -12.92 9.17
CA TRP A 158 9.23 -13.95 8.71
C TRP A 158 8.67 -13.66 7.31
N TRP A 159 8.36 -12.40 7.01
CA TRP A 159 7.87 -11.96 5.71
C TRP A 159 9.00 -11.89 4.68
N ARG A 160 10.18 -11.41 5.07
CA ARG A 160 11.34 -11.31 4.17
C ARG A 160 11.82 -12.67 3.67
N GLU A 161 11.83 -13.68 4.53
CA GLU A 161 12.15 -15.07 4.15
C GLU A 161 11.14 -15.69 3.18
N ARG A 162 9.95 -15.09 3.08
CA ARG A 162 8.84 -15.55 2.23
C ARG A 162 8.65 -14.68 1.00
N LEU A 163 9.38 -13.57 0.89
CA LEU A 163 9.31 -12.65 -0.23
C LEU A 163 9.96 -13.29 -1.45
N VAL A 164 9.20 -13.44 -2.54
CA VAL A 164 9.66 -14.15 -3.73
C VAL A 164 9.66 -13.31 -4.99
N ALA A 165 8.90 -12.22 -5.02
CA ALA A 165 8.89 -11.28 -6.12
C ALA A 165 8.46 -9.89 -5.66
N ALA A 166 8.87 -8.88 -6.43
CA ALA A 166 8.43 -7.51 -6.29
C ALA A 166 8.05 -6.95 -7.67
N PHE A 167 7.04 -6.09 -7.68
CA PHE A 167 6.49 -5.50 -8.89
C PHE A 167 6.16 -4.03 -8.67
N ARG A 168 6.32 -3.22 -9.71
CA ARG A 168 5.93 -1.80 -9.73
C ARG A 168 4.71 -1.61 -10.62
N PHE A 169 3.77 -0.78 -10.17
CA PHE A 169 2.66 -0.33 -11.02
C PHE A 169 3.21 0.38 -12.28
N PRO A 170 2.56 0.26 -13.44
CA PRO A 170 3.06 0.79 -14.71
C PRO A 170 3.10 2.33 -14.76
#